data_AF-A0A439DJ78-F1
#
_entry.id   AF-A0A439DJ78-F1
#
_cell.length_a   1.000
_cell.length_b   1.000
_cell.length_c   1.000
_cell.angle_alpha   90.00
_cell.angle_beta   90.00
_cell.angle_gamma   90.00
#
_symmetry.space_group_name_H-M   'P 1'
#
loop_
_entity.id
_entity.type
_entity.pdbx_description
1 polymer ?
#
loop_
_entity_poly.entity_id
_entity_poly.type
_entity_poly.pdbx_seq_one_letter_code
_entity_poly.pdbx_strand_id
1 'polypeptide(L)'
;MLLAIKIICRAAIRGKRIPENLDQDVVRASLIRGIRLHYDFAISDEVTNIARTVSSVARARNARMIMSNVVPQDMTEDQQPYCIWYPDFATEDVYRTLAERYPQIRYGVGRACAAAGYDALYFELNLLLDVSIAEEAREGETEGGRRIYESIMSRPCRYAVMDDVMLSVEIENPRFPAFLNGDTEVRWRLEPRRTAHVAWLTPGSLFPGIEEDMHVNDEDVYLSRGENLNGDEVRLLYEPLPQDLPTVKKTLLTEMAAFEGNIDRYSRLAPPARPMNRMELRCVIRGIYHHTMYARWWADEIQHNTLRAQTVAKSDRVHGTPLEMIKMAIPARRIMVNDPREFLDAGWPPSAPQPYLIWWPLRPEGARCLPCSLRKCRV
;
A
#
# COMPACT_ATOMS: atom_id res chain seq x y z
N MET A 1 21.56 -15.12 12.05
CA MET A 1 20.80 -14.64 10.87
C MET A 1 20.37 -13.18 11.01
N LEU A 2 19.52 -12.83 11.98
CA LEU A 2 19.01 -11.45 12.16
C LEU A 2 20.08 -10.36 12.34
N LEU A 3 21.14 -10.64 13.12
CA LEU A 3 22.23 -9.68 13.33
C LEU A 3 23.03 -9.40 12.04
N ALA A 4 23.26 -10.43 11.22
CA ALA A 4 23.96 -10.29 9.95
C ALA A 4 23.13 -9.47 8.95
N ILE A 5 21.81 -9.73 8.84
CA ILE A 5 20.88 -8.95 8.02
C ILE A 5 20.91 -7.48 8.45
N LYS A 6 20.86 -7.21 9.76
CA LYS A 6 20.91 -5.83 10.29
C LYS A 6 22.19 -5.10 9.87
N ILE A 7 23.35 -5.74 9.96
CA ILE A 7 24.64 -5.14 9.60
C ILE A 7 24.71 -4.85 8.10
N ILE A 8 24.31 -5.82 7.26
CA ILE A 8 24.34 -5.70 5.80
C ILE A 8 23.39 -4.59 5.35
N CYS A 9 22.15 -4.59 5.84
CA CYS A 9 21.14 -3.59 5.49
C CYS A 9 21.60 -2.18 5.89
N ARG A 10 22.16 -2.02 7.10
CA ARG A 10 22.69 -0.72 7.56
C ARG A 10 23.85 -0.23 6.70
N ALA A 11 24.74 -1.12 6.28
CA ALA A 11 25.85 -0.74 5.39
C ALA A 11 25.36 -0.35 3.99
N ALA A 12 24.35 -1.06 3.46
CA ALA A 12 23.72 -0.74 2.18
C ALA A 12 23.00 0.61 2.20
N ILE A 13 22.18 0.86 3.22
CA ILE A 13 21.44 2.14 3.39
C ILE A 13 22.40 3.34 3.45
N ARG A 14 23.59 3.16 4.05
CA ARG A 14 24.62 4.20 4.16
C ARG A 14 25.50 4.35 2.91
N GLY A 15 25.21 3.62 1.83
CA GLY A 15 26.00 3.62 0.60
C GLY A 15 27.43 3.07 0.77
N LYS A 16 27.65 2.18 1.76
CA LYS A 16 29.00 1.66 2.09
C LYS A 16 29.27 0.26 1.57
N ARG A 17 28.23 -0.50 1.23
CA ARG A 17 28.34 -1.89 0.78
C ARG A 17 27.17 -2.27 -0.10
N ILE A 18 27.45 -3.04 -1.14
CA ILE A 18 26.45 -3.75 -1.91
C ILE A 18 26.26 -5.16 -1.31
N PRO A 19 25.03 -5.57 -0.96
CA PRO A 19 24.76 -6.92 -0.49
C PRO A 19 25.03 -7.98 -1.58
N GLU A 20 25.58 -9.12 -1.20
CA GLU A 20 25.87 -10.23 -2.14
C GLU A 20 24.62 -10.96 -2.63
N ASN A 21 23.55 -10.97 -1.84
CA ASN A 21 22.27 -11.60 -2.18
C ASN A 21 21.14 -10.57 -2.08
N LEU A 22 20.38 -10.40 -3.17
CA LEU A 22 19.26 -9.47 -3.31
C LEU A 22 17.90 -10.19 -3.40
N ASP A 23 17.85 -11.49 -3.11
CA ASP A 23 16.62 -12.30 -3.12
C ASP A 23 15.70 -11.89 -1.96
N GLN A 24 16.28 -11.45 -0.84
CA GLN A 24 15.52 -10.95 0.29
C GLN A 24 15.04 -9.52 0.04
N ASP A 25 13.73 -9.31 0.06
CA ASP A 25 13.11 -8.01 -0.23
C ASP A 25 13.65 -6.88 0.66
N VAL A 26 13.82 -7.13 1.97
CA VAL A 26 14.36 -6.13 2.89
C VAL A 26 15.81 -5.75 2.60
N VAL A 27 16.61 -6.69 2.09
CA VAL A 27 18.02 -6.44 1.71
C VAL A 27 18.07 -5.64 0.41
N ARG A 28 17.22 -5.99 -0.56
CA ARG A 28 17.06 -5.26 -1.82
C ARG A 28 16.58 -3.84 -1.58
N ALA A 29 15.55 -3.67 -0.75
CA ALA A 29 15.02 -2.39 -0.31
C ALA A 29 16.08 -1.52 0.39
N SER A 30 16.93 -2.12 1.22
CA SER A 30 18.04 -1.43 1.88
C SER A 30 19.09 -0.92 0.88
N LEU A 31 19.37 -1.68 -0.19
CA LEU A 31 20.24 -1.23 -1.29
C LEU A 31 19.58 -0.08 -2.07
N ILE A 32 18.30 -0.22 -2.43
CA ILE A 32 17.52 0.83 -3.12
C ILE A 32 17.55 2.13 -2.32
N ARG A 33 17.31 2.06 -1.00
CA ARG A 33 17.42 3.22 -0.10
C ARG A 33 18.78 3.89 -0.20
N GLY A 34 19.86 3.12 -0.08
CA GLY A 34 21.23 3.65 -0.16
C GLY A 34 21.54 4.33 -1.49
N ILE A 35 21.09 3.75 -2.60
CA ILE A 35 21.20 4.35 -3.94
C ILE A 35 20.44 5.68 -4.01
N ARG A 36 19.21 5.74 -3.50
CA ARG A 36 18.41 6.97 -3.48
C ARG A 36 18.99 8.08 -2.59
N LEU A 37 19.74 7.72 -1.55
CA LEU A 37 20.33 8.68 -0.62
C LEU A 37 21.72 9.20 -1.05
N HIS A 38 22.49 8.42 -1.80
CA HIS A 38 23.91 8.70 -2.04
C HIS A 38 24.22 8.73 -3.54
N TYR A 39 24.36 9.94 -4.12
CA TYR A 39 24.62 10.11 -5.56
C TYR A 39 25.90 9.40 -6.03
N ASP A 40 27.03 9.60 -5.35
CA ASP A 40 28.31 8.96 -5.72
C ASP A 40 28.23 7.43 -5.68
N PHE A 41 27.45 6.88 -4.73
CA PHE A 41 27.20 5.45 -4.64
C PHE A 41 26.29 4.97 -5.79
N ALA A 42 25.25 5.74 -6.14
CA ALA A 42 24.34 5.40 -7.24
C ALA A 42 25.04 5.34 -8.60
N ILE A 43 26.05 6.19 -8.83
CA ILE A 43 26.81 6.23 -10.08
C ILE A 43 28.05 5.32 -10.08
N SER A 44 28.30 4.58 -9.00
CA SER A 44 29.46 3.68 -8.93
C SER A 44 29.39 2.59 -10.00
N ASP A 45 30.55 2.05 -10.38
CA ASP A 45 30.64 0.97 -11.37
C ASP A 45 29.91 -0.28 -10.88
N GLU A 46 29.99 -0.57 -9.59
CA GLU A 46 29.35 -1.73 -8.99
C GLU A 46 27.81 -1.63 -9.03
N VAL A 47 27.23 -0.47 -8.67
CA VAL A 47 25.77 -0.26 -8.79
C VAL A 47 25.34 -0.27 -10.26
N THR A 48 26.13 0.36 -11.14
CA THR A 48 25.86 0.39 -12.57
C THR A 48 25.87 -1.02 -13.17
N ASN A 49 26.77 -1.90 -12.73
CA ASN A 49 26.81 -3.29 -13.17
C ASN A 49 25.55 -4.07 -12.76
N ILE A 50 25.06 -3.87 -11.54
CA ILE A 50 23.84 -4.53 -11.04
C ILE A 50 22.58 -3.99 -11.69
N ALA A 51 22.53 -2.69 -11.97
CA ALA A 51 21.40 -2.05 -12.66
C ALA A 51 21.14 -2.65 -14.04
N ARG A 52 22.14 -3.27 -14.69
CA ARG A 52 21.94 -3.95 -15.98
C ARG A 52 21.08 -5.21 -15.90
N THR A 53 21.00 -5.83 -14.72
CA THR A 53 20.29 -7.11 -14.53
C THR A 53 19.13 -7.03 -13.54
N VAL A 54 19.09 -6.00 -12.70
CA VAL A 54 18.06 -5.81 -11.67
C VAL A 54 17.32 -4.49 -11.90
N SER A 55 16.12 -4.55 -12.49
CA SER A 55 15.36 -3.34 -12.89
C SER A 55 15.02 -2.40 -11.73
N SER A 56 14.78 -2.92 -10.52
CA SER A 56 14.55 -2.06 -9.32
C SER A 56 15.78 -1.27 -8.91
N VAL A 57 16.99 -1.82 -9.12
CA VAL A 57 18.25 -1.10 -8.91
C VAL A 57 18.45 -0.05 -10.01
N ALA A 58 18.09 -0.36 -11.25
CA ALA A 58 18.10 0.62 -12.34
C ALA A 58 17.16 1.80 -12.08
N ARG A 59 15.91 1.53 -11.66
CA ARG A 59 14.94 2.57 -11.27
C ARG A 59 15.46 3.43 -10.14
N ALA A 60 16.00 2.84 -9.08
CA ALA A 60 16.58 3.58 -7.95
C ALA A 60 17.72 4.51 -8.39
N ARG A 61 18.61 4.00 -9.25
CA ARG A 61 19.73 4.77 -9.82
C ARG A 61 19.23 5.92 -10.68
N ASN A 62 18.31 5.65 -11.59
CA ASN A 62 17.73 6.66 -12.48
C ASN A 62 16.98 7.74 -11.69
N ALA A 63 16.23 7.36 -10.65
CA ALA A 63 15.61 8.31 -9.74
C ALA A 63 16.65 9.22 -9.08
N ARG A 64 17.74 8.66 -8.52
CA ARG A 64 18.81 9.44 -7.89
C ARG A 64 19.49 10.40 -8.86
N MET A 65 19.72 9.97 -10.10
CA MET A 65 20.26 10.84 -11.15
C MET A 65 19.34 12.02 -11.44
N ILE A 66 18.04 11.77 -11.65
CA ILE A 66 17.04 12.83 -11.88
C ILE A 66 17.04 13.82 -10.72
N MET A 67 16.97 13.33 -9.48
CA MET A 67 17.01 14.15 -8.26
C MET A 67 18.33 14.91 -8.05
N SER A 68 19.38 14.56 -8.81
CA SER A 68 20.67 15.26 -8.84
C SER A 68 20.84 16.09 -10.11
N ASN A 69 19.74 16.44 -10.77
CA ASN A 69 19.66 17.22 -12.02
C ASN A 69 20.34 16.59 -13.24
N VAL A 70 20.41 15.27 -13.29
CA VAL A 70 20.97 14.51 -14.42
C VAL A 70 19.89 13.67 -15.07
N VAL A 71 19.55 13.97 -16.33
CA VAL A 71 18.60 13.17 -17.12
C VAL A 71 19.26 11.85 -17.58
N PRO A 72 18.78 10.67 -17.15
CA PRO A 72 19.34 9.40 -17.59
C PRO A 72 19.19 9.21 -19.10
N GLN A 73 20.20 8.61 -19.72
CA GLN A 73 20.18 8.21 -21.13
C GLN A 73 19.54 6.82 -21.27
N ASP A 74 18.74 6.63 -22.33
CA ASP A 74 18.22 5.33 -22.78
C ASP A 74 17.51 4.48 -21.70
N MET A 75 16.62 5.07 -20.90
CA MET A 75 15.79 4.30 -19.96
C MET A 75 14.76 3.44 -20.71
N THR A 76 14.86 2.12 -20.59
CA THR A 76 13.76 1.22 -20.95
C THR A 76 12.58 1.41 -19.98
N GLU A 77 11.37 1.03 -20.40
CA GLU A 77 10.15 1.23 -19.61
C GLU A 77 10.24 0.63 -18.20
N ASP A 78 10.81 -0.57 -18.06
CA ASP A 78 11.00 -1.23 -16.76
C ASP A 78 12.06 -0.58 -15.87
N GLN A 79 12.88 0.31 -16.43
CA GLN A 79 13.91 1.08 -15.72
C GLN A 79 13.44 2.50 -15.36
N GLN A 80 12.22 2.87 -15.74
CA GLN A 80 11.65 4.19 -15.42
C GLN A 80 11.17 4.21 -13.97
N PRO A 81 11.70 5.11 -13.12
CA PRO A 81 11.28 5.21 -11.73
C PRO A 81 9.88 5.80 -11.58
N TYR A 82 9.08 5.25 -10.67
CA TYR A 82 7.76 5.77 -10.32
C TYR A 82 7.84 7.06 -9.47
N CYS A 83 8.69 7.08 -8.44
CA CYS A 83 8.96 8.28 -7.62
C CYS A 83 10.32 8.91 -7.98
N ILE A 84 10.29 10.13 -8.53
CA ILE A 84 11.46 10.85 -9.09
C ILE A 84 11.85 12.14 -8.33
N TRP A 85 11.24 12.37 -7.17
CA TRP A 85 11.27 13.68 -6.51
C TRP A 85 11.51 13.63 -5.00
N TYR A 86 11.69 12.44 -4.44
CA TYR A 86 12.00 12.26 -3.01
C TYR A 86 13.30 11.46 -2.83
N PRO A 87 14.28 11.95 -2.02
CA PRO A 87 14.15 13.04 -1.05
C PRO A 87 14.33 14.46 -1.62
N ASP A 88 14.93 14.59 -2.80
CA ASP A 88 15.32 15.87 -3.39
C ASP A 88 14.54 16.13 -4.69
N PHE A 89 14.16 17.38 -4.94
CA PHE A 89 13.55 17.78 -6.21
C PHE A 89 14.62 18.06 -7.28
N ALA A 90 14.32 17.72 -8.53
CA ALA A 90 15.06 18.25 -9.68
C ALA A 90 14.56 19.66 -10.04
N THR A 91 15.29 20.35 -10.91
CA THR A 91 14.86 21.63 -11.50
C THR A 91 13.76 21.45 -12.53
N GLU A 92 12.99 22.51 -12.79
CA GLU A 92 11.97 22.53 -13.84
C GLU A 92 12.54 22.15 -15.22
N ASP A 93 13.76 22.58 -15.56
CA ASP A 93 14.39 22.27 -16.85
C ASP A 93 14.69 20.78 -17.02
N VAL A 94 15.13 20.12 -15.94
CA VAL A 94 15.36 18.67 -15.93
C VAL A 94 14.04 17.94 -16.10
N TYR A 95 13.00 18.39 -15.41
CA TYR A 95 11.67 17.80 -15.53
C TYR A 95 11.02 18.02 -16.91
N ARG A 96 11.20 19.19 -17.52
CA ARG A 96 10.76 19.48 -18.90
C ARG A 96 11.46 18.56 -19.90
N THR A 97 12.78 18.47 -19.81
CA THR A 97 13.59 17.55 -20.65
C THR A 97 13.17 16.09 -20.45
N LEU A 98 12.89 15.69 -19.21
CA LEU A 98 12.47 14.33 -18.88
C LEU A 98 11.09 14.01 -19.47
N ALA A 99 10.14 14.92 -19.36
CA ALA A 99 8.78 14.79 -19.90
C ALA A 99 8.76 14.71 -21.44
N GLU A 100 9.63 15.48 -22.10
CA GLU A 100 9.79 15.44 -23.57
C GLU A 100 10.42 14.13 -24.04
N ARG A 101 11.47 13.68 -23.34
CA ARG A 101 12.24 12.49 -23.72
C ARG A 101 11.52 11.19 -23.39
N TYR A 102 10.83 11.13 -22.25
CA TYR A 102 10.13 9.95 -21.76
C TYR A 102 8.67 10.28 -21.48
N PRO A 103 7.80 10.28 -22.51
CA PRO A 103 6.39 10.64 -22.36
C PRO A 103 5.62 9.84 -21.30
N GLN A 104 6.04 8.59 -21.03
CA GLN A 104 5.43 7.72 -20.03
C GLN A 104 5.62 8.23 -18.59
N ILE A 105 6.68 9.02 -18.33
CA ILE A 105 6.98 9.58 -16.99
C ILE A 105 6.26 10.93 -16.77
N ARG A 106 5.52 11.46 -17.76
CA ARG A 106 4.88 12.79 -17.64
C ARG A 106 4.00 12.96 -16.39
N TYR A 107 3.32 11.92 -15.95
CA TYR A 107 2.56 11.94 -14.69
C TYR A 107 3.45 11.94 -13.45
N GLY A 108 4.57 11.22 -13.48
CA GLY A 108 5.61 11.31 -12.45
C GLY A 108 6.19 12.73 -12.35
N VAL A 109 6.39 13.39 -13.49
CA VAL A 109 6.78 14.81 -13.54
C VAL A 109 5.68 15.72 -12.99
N GLY A 110 4.43 15.50 -13.39
CA GLY A 110 3.28 16.26 -12.88
C GLY A 110 3.14 16.15 -11.36
N ARG A 111 3.34 14.96 -10.80
CA ARG A 111 3.34 14.76 -9.34
C ARG A 111 4.56 15.41 -8.66
N ALA A 112 5.73 15.38 -9.29
CA ALA A 112 6.90 16.13 -8.80
C ALA A 112 6.61 17.65 -8.77
N CYS A 113 5.94 18.19 -9.79
CA CYS A 113 5.52 19.58 -9.83
C CYS A 113 4.53 19.92 -8.71
N ALA A 114 3.56 19.03 -8.45
CA ALA A 114 2.63 19.17 -7.33
C ALA A 114 3.34 19.21 -5.98
N ALA A 115 4.31 18.33 -5.74
CA ALA A 115 5.09 18.28 -4.51
C ALA A 115 6.05 19.49 -4.36
N ALA A 116 6.66 19.95 -5.45
CA ALA A 116 7.63 21.05 -5.45
C ALA A 116 7.00 22.45 -5.58
N GLY A 117 5.76 22.54 -6.04
CA GLY A 117 5.08 23.80 -6.33
C GLY A 117 5.43 24.42 -7.69
N TYR A 118 5.86 23.61 -8.67
CA TYR A 118 6.18 24.07 -10.03
C TYR A 118 4.91 24.13 -10.90
N ASP A 119 4.01 25.06 -10.59
CA ASP A 119 2.71 25.15 -11.26
C ASP A 119 2.79 25.53 -12.74
N ALA A 120 3.73 26.41 -13.11
CA ALA A 120 3.94 26.77 -14.52
C ALA A 120 4.24 25.54 -15.37
N LEU A 121 5.24 24.75 -14.97
CA LEU A 121 5.58 23.49 -15.64
C LEU A 121 4.41 22.49 -15.60
N TYR A 122 3.70 22.36 -14.47
CA TYR A 122 2.53 21.47 -14.39
C TYR A 122 1.49 21.78 -15.48
N PHE A 123 1.19 23.05 -15.71
CA PHE A 123 0.22 23.45 -16.73
C PHE A 123 0.75 23.25 -18.16
N GLU A 124 2.06 23.39 -18.40
CA GLU A 124 2.70 23.04 -19.68
C GLU A 124 2.52 21.56 -20.03
N LEU A 125 2.53 20.68 -19.04
CA LEU A 125 2.41 19.23 -19.25
C LEU A 125 1.04 18.80 -19.79
N ASN A 126 -0.02 19.62 -19.67
CA ASN A 126 -1.36 19.33 -20.18
C ASN A 126 -1.83 17.89 -19.90
N LEU A 127 -1.76 17.48 -18.63
CA LEU A 127 -2.15 16.14 -18.17
C LEU A 127 -3.67 16.02 -18.00
N LEU A 128 -4.18 14.79 -17.98
CA LEU A 128 -5.50 14.55 -17.40
C LEU A 128 -5.47 14.90 -15.91
N LEU A 129 -6.60 15.36 -15.41
CA LEU A 129 -6.77 15.83 -14.03
C LEU A 129 -6.76 14.65 -13.06
N ASP A 130 -5.56 14.22 -12.69
CA ASP A 130 -5.33 13.06 -11.84
C ASP A 130 -5.55 13.38 -10.34
N VAL A 131 -6.26 12.49 -9.65
CA VAL A 131 -6.58 12.66 -8.22
C VAL A 131 -5.35 12.52 -7.32
N SER A 132 -4.38 11.70 -7.69
CA SER A 132 -3.16 11.51 -6.88
C SER A 132 -2.26 12.75 -6.94
N ILE A 133 -2.17 13.40 -8.10
CA ILE A 133 -1.52 14.71 -8.22
C ILE A 133 -2.23 15.76 -7.38
N ALA A 134 -3.57 15.77 -7.34
CA ALA A 134 -4.32 16.70 -6.49
C ALA A 134 -4.04 16.45 -5.00
N GLU A 135 -4.01 15.19 -4.55
CA GLU A 135 -3.67 14.85 -3.16
C GLU A 135 -2.25 15.31 -2.81
N GLU A 136 -1.27 15.06 -3.69
CA GLU A 136 0.11 15.55 -3.51
C GLU A 136 0.16 17.08 -3.43
N ALA A 137 -0.52 17.78 -4.35
CA ALA A 137 -0.53 19.23 -4.44
C ALA A 137 -1.13 19.89 -3.18
N ARG A 138 -2.19 19.27 -2.62
CA ARG A 138 -2.81 19.70 -1.35
C ARG A 138 -1.82 19.61 -0.19
N GLU A 139 -1.00 18.58 -0.17
CA GLU A 139 -0.10 18.27 0.95
C GLU A 139 1.31 18.84 0.78
N GLY A 140 1.63 19.40 -0.39
CA GLY A 140 2.94 19.97 -0.70
C GLY A 140 3.25 21.28 0.03
N GLU A 141 2.24 21.93 0.64
CA GLU A 141 2.38 23.19 1.39
C GLU A 141 3.09 24.33 0.61
N THR A 142 2.95 24.32 -0.72
CA THR A 142 3.46 25.37 -1.60
C THR A 142 2.33 26.16 -2.25
N GLU A 143 2.61 27.41 -2.56
CA GLU A 143 1.67 28.30 -3.24
C GLU A 143 1.37 27.82 -4.68
N GLY A 144 2.36 27.24 -5.37
CA GLY A 144 2.15 26.55 -6.65
C GLY A 144 1.32 25.27 -6.52
N GLY A 145 1.59 24.44 -5.51
CA GLY A 145 0.79 23.25 -5.21
C GLY A 145 -0.67 23.60 -4.93
N ARG A 146 -0.93 24.66 -4.18
CA ARG A 146 -2.29 25.19 -3.96
C ARG A 146 -3.00 25.52 -5.28
N ARG A 147 -2.32 26.20 -6.22
CA ARG A 147 -2.89 26.51 -7.55
C ARG A 147 -3.17 25.26 -8.40
N ILE A 148 -2.27 24.27 -8.35
CA ILE A 148 -2.48 22.97 -9.02
C ILE A 148 -3.71 22.27 -8.46
N TYR A 149 -3.80 22.17 -7.12
CA TYR A 149 -4.93 21.55 -6.43
C TYR A 149 -6.26 22.22 -6.80
N GLU A 150 -6.33 23.55 -6.70
CA GLU A 150 -7.54 24.32 -7.03
C GLU A 150 -7.94 24.14 -8.50
N SER A 151 -6.97 24.14 -9.42
CA SER A 151 -7.23 23.90 -10.84
C SER A 151 -7.86 22.52 -11.07
N ILE A 152 -7.31 21.46 -10.47
CA ILE A 152 -7.85 20.10 -10.59
C ILE A 152 -9.24 19.99 -9.94
N MET A 153 -9.39 20.50 -8.73
CA MET A 153 -10.61 20.36 -7.93
C MET A 153 -11.76 21.22 -8.42
N SER A 154 -11.49 22.30 -9.16
CA SER A 154 -12.52 23.14 -9.78
C SER A 154 -13.30 22.42 -10.90
N ARG A 155 -12.82 21.25 -11.34
CA ARG A 155 -13.34 20.52 -12.49
C ARG A 155 -14.26 19.37 -12.03
N PRO A 156 -15.41 19.17 -12.70
CA PRO A 156 -16.38 18.16 -12.29
C PRO A 156 -15.93 16.72 -12.60
N CYS A 157 -15.05 16.54 -13.59
CA CYS A 157 -14.53 15.23 -13.98
C CYS A 157 -13.01 15.16 -13.72
N ARG A 158 -12.60 14.15 -12.97
CA ARG A 158 -11.21 13.84 -12.59
C ARG A 158 -10.95 12.36 -12.82
N TYR A 159 -9.68 11.99 -12.91
CA TYR A 159 -9.22 10.68 -13.35
C TYR A 159 -8.33 10.02 -12.28
N ALA A 160 -8.35 8.70 -12.22
CA ALA A 160 -7.35 7.92 -11.49
C ALA A 160 -6.38 7.32 -12.51
N VAL A 161 -5.35 8.09 -12.84
CA VAL A 161 -4.28 7.73 -13.79
C VAL A 161 -3.13 7.04 -13.05
N MET A 162 -2.75 7.56 -11.88
CA MET A 162 -1.66 7.01 -11.07
C MET A 162 -2.18 6.04 -9.99
N ASP A 163 -1.52 4.88 -9.85
CA ASP A 163 -1.78 3.90 -8.77
C ASP A 163 -0.50 3.60 -7.99
N ASP A 164 -0.42 4.14 -6.77
CA ASP A 164 0.73 3.99 -5.86
C ASP A 164 0.91 2.58 -5.32
N VAL A 165 -0.14 1.77 -5.34
CA VAL A 165 -0.07 0.38 -4.87
C VAL A 165 0.52 -0.52 -5.95
N MET A 166 0.13 -0.28 -7.20
CA MET A 166 0.60 -1.04 -8.37
C MET A 166 1.85 -0.45 -9.02
N LEU A 167 2.24 0.77 -8.65
CA LEU A 167 3.32 1.54 -9.26
C LEU A 167 3.12 1.73 -10.77
N SER A 168 1.88 2.04 -11.16
CA SER A 168 1.47 2.11 -12.57
C SER A 168 0.84 3.45 -12.94
N VAL A 169 0.94 3.79 -14.24
CA VAL A 169 0.33 4.98 -14.84
C VAL A 169 -0.54 4.52 -16.03
N GLU A 170 -1.86 4.65 -15.90
CA GLU A 170 -2.84 4.22 -16.92
C GLU A 170 -3.37 5.42 -17.72
N ILE A 171 -2.79 5.65 -18.89
CA ILE A 171 -3.09 6.84 -19.72
C ILE A 171 -4.19 6.55 -20.74
N GLU A 172 -4.32 5.30 -21.22
CA GLU A 172 -5.20 4.97 -22.34
C GLU A 172 -6.65 4.88 -21.90
N ASN A 173 -6.90 4.21 -20.77
CA ASN A 173 -8.24 4.04 -20.23
C ASN A 173 -8.29 4.25 -18.70
N PRO A 174 -7.94 5.47 -18.22
CA PRO A 174 -7.99 5.77 -16.80
C PRO A 174 -9.42 5.70 -16.28
N ARG A 175 -9.57 5.31 -15.01
CA ARG A 175 -10.88 5.28 -14.36
C ARG A 175 -11.40 6.70 -14.13
N PHE A 176 -12.66 6.94 -14.49
CA PHE A 176 -13.39 8.19 -14.22
C PHE A 176 -14.90 7.92 -14.00
N PRO A 177 -15.63 8.79 -13.26
CA PRO A 177 -15.10 9.88 -12.45
C PRO A 177 -14.33 9.33 -11.24
N ALA A 178 -13.19 9.95 -10.94
CA ALA A 178 -12.40 9.66 -9.75
C ALA A 178 -12.53 10.76 -8.71
N PHE A 179 -12.33 10.39 -7.45
CA PHE A 179 -12.44 11.27 -6.30
C PHE A 179 -11.23 11.07 -5.40
N LEU A 180 -10.92 12.07 -4.58
CA LEU A 180 -9.87 11.96 -3.57
C LEU A 180 -10.25 10.80 -2.62
N ASN A 181 -9.30 9.91 -2.34
CA ASN A 181 -9.54 8.74 -1.48
C ASN A 181 -8.47 8.57 -0.39
N GLY A 182 -7.49 9.46 -0.33
CA GLY A 182 -6.40 9.44 0.64
C GLY A 182 -5.47 8.24 0.52
N ASP A 183 -5.38 7.63 -0.68
CA ASP A 183 -4.51 6.48 -0.96
C ASP A 183 -3.13 6.91 -1.48
N THR A 184 -2.98 8.16 -1.89
CA THR A 184 -1.70 8.68 -2.40
C THR A 184 -0.64 8.69 -1.30
N GLU A 185 0.53 8.14 -1.58
CA GLU A 185 1.75 8.25 -0.77
C GLU A 185 2.37 9.64 -0.93
N VAL A 186 1.65 10.65 -0.43
CA VAL A 186 2.10 12.05 -0.45
C VAL A 186 3.40 12.24 0.31
N ARG A 187 4.15 13.31 0.01
CA ARG A 187 5.51 13.55 0.51
C ARG A 187 5.72 13.27 1.99
N TRP A 188 4.86 13.78 2.87
CA TRP A 188 5.03 13.60 4.31
C TRP A 188 4.81 12.14 4.76
N ARG A 189 4.08 11.32 4.01
CA ARG A 189 3.92 9.88 4.28
C ARG A 189 5.20 9.08 3.99
N LEU A 190 6.12 9.66 3.22
CA LEU A 190 7.45 9.10 2.96
C LEU A 190 8.45 9.37 4.10
N GLU A 191 8.15 10.29 5.03
CA GLU A 191 9.02 10.61 6.17
C GLU A 191 9.21 9.46 7.18
N PRO A 192 8.15 8.76 7.64
CA PRO A 192 8.33 7.68 8.60
C PRO A 192 9.15 6.55 7.99
N ARG A 193 10.10 6.06 8.79
CA ARG A 193 11.00 4.97 8.43
C ARG A 193 11.13 3.96 9.55
N ARG A 194 11.43 2.72 9.18
CA ARG A 194 11.69 1.63 10.12
C ARG A 194 13.05 1.01 9.88
N THR A 195 13.68 0.56 10.94
CA THR A 195 14.88 -0.27 10.81
C THR A 195 14.56 -1.54 10.03
N ALA A 196 15.48 -1.98 9.16
CA ALA A 196 15.31 -3.16 8.32
C ALA A 196 14.88 -4.42 9.12
N HIS A 197 15.40 -4.59 10.33
CA HIS A 197 14.98 -5.67 11.23
C HIS A 197 13.50 -5.59 11.60
N VAL A 198 12.99 -4.39 11.93
CA VAL A 198 11.58 -4.17 12.26
C VAL A 198 10.71 -4.36 11.03
N ALA A 199 11.11 -3.83 9.87
CA ALA A 199 10.39 -4.02 8.62
C ALA A 199 10.26 -5.50 8.25
N TRP A 200 11.33 -6.29 8.42
CA TRP A 200 11.33 -7.73 8.17
C TRP A 200 10.35 -8.51 9.08
N LEU A 201 10.17 -8.06 10.33
CA LEU A 201 9.27 -8.69 11.29
C LEU A 201 7.83 -8.17 11.22
N THR A 202 7.57 -7.08 10.50
CA THR A 202 6.27 -6.40 10.52
C THR A 202 5.37 -6.90 9.39
N PRO A 203 4.23 -7.53 9.70
CA PRO A 203 3.27 -8.01 8.70
C PRO A 203 2.76 -6.86 7.82
N GLY A 204 2.83 -7.00 6.50
CA GLY A 204 2.40 -5.96 5.55
C GLY A 204 3.44 -4.85 5.29
N SER A 205 4.54 -4.81 6.02
CA SER A 205 5.66 -3.86 5.81
C SER A 205 6.55 -4.22 4.60
N LEU A 206 6.28 -5.33 3.92
CA LEU A 206 6.97 -5.76 2.69
C LEU A 206 6.47 -5.04 1.44
N PHE A 207 5.51 -4.11 1.58
CA PHE A 207 5.10 -3.27 0.48
C PHE A 207 6.26 -2.31 0.13
N PRO A 208 6.77 -2.33 -1.11
CA PRO A 208 7.95 -1.55 -1.50
C PRO A 208 7.72 -0.03 -1.42
N GLY A 209 6.46 0.43 -1.44
CA GLY A 209 6.15 1.86 -1.50
C GLY A 209 6.50 2.47 -2.86
N ILE A 210 6.16 3.74 -3.06
CA ILE A 210 6.48 4.45 -4.30
C ILE A 210 7.98 4.66 -4.51
N GLU A 211 8.77 4.58 -3.44
CA GLU A 211 10.23 4.67 -3.47
C GLU A 211 10.93 3.33 -3.77
N GLU A 212 10.19 2.23 -3.66
CA GLU A 212 10.64 0.84 -3.73
C GLU A 212 11.60 0.39 -2.61
N ASP A 213 11.67 1.13 -1.52
CA ASP A 213 12.58 0.90 -0.41
C ASP A 213 11.90 0.36 0.87
N MET A 214 10.61 0.01 0.81
CA MET A 214 9.83 -0.50 1.96
C MET A 214 9.88 0.42 3.20
N HIS A 215 10.15 1.71 3.02
CA HIS A 215 10.38 2.68 4.09
C HIS A 215 11.48 2.25 5.09
N VAL A 216 12.49 1.50 4.63
CA VAL A 216 13.59 1.09 5.49
C VAL A 216 14.59 2.21 5.73
N ASN A 217 15.17 2.24 6.93
CA ASN A 217 16.27 3.12 7.27
C ASN A 217 17.21 2.46 8.30
N ASP A 218 18.34 3.11 8.61
CA ASP A 218 19.27 2.61 9.63
C ASP A 218 18.80 2.88 11.06
N GLU A 219 17.87 3.83 11.22
CA GLU A 219 17.22 4.22 12.48
C GLU A 219 15.72 4.44 12.24
N ASP A 220 14.91 4.21 13.27
CA ASP A 220 13.46 4.43 13.20
C ASP A 220 13.18 5.94 13.17
N VAL A 221 12.37 6.37 12.20
CA VAL A 221 11.87 7.74 12.08
C VAL A 221 10.37 7.69 12.20
N TYR A 222 9.82 8.43 13.16
CA TYR A 222 8.39 8.49 13.40
C TYR A 222 7.80 9.74 12.76
N LEU A 223 6.52 9.65 12.36
CA LEU A 223 5.77 10.79 11.86
C LEU A 223 5.70 11.91 12.90
N SER A 224 6.05 13.12 12.48
CA SER A 224 5.86 14.35 13.26
C SER A 224 4.37 14.65 13.51
N ARG A 225 3.49 14.21 12.60
CA ARG A 225 2.03 14.49 12.60
C ARG A 225 1.21 13.61 13.57
N GLY A 226 1.85 12.78 14.40
CA GLY A 226 1.21 11.86 15.36
C GLY A 226 0.38 10.75 14.71
N GLU A 227 -0.11 9.77 15.48
CA GLU A 227 -0.97 8.68 14.97
C GLU A 227 -2.48 8.94 15.21
N ASN A 228 -2.80 9.85 16.13
CA ASN A 228 -4.18 10.14 16.50
C ASN A 228 -4.92 10.94 15.41
N LEU A 229 -6.22 10.67 15.30
CA LEU A 229 -7.13 11.45 14.47
C LEU A 229 -7.39 12.82 15.13
N ASN A 230 -7.46 13.87 14.33
CA ASN A 230 -7.95 15.17 14.77
C ASN A 230 -9.49 15.20 14.84
N GLY A 231 -10.07 16.30 15.33
CA GLY A 231 -11.52 16.42 15.54
C GLY A 231 -12.36 16.20 14.28
N ASP A 232 -11.91 16.70 13.13
CA ASP A 232 -12.59 16.53 11.85
C ASP A 232 -12.44 15.10 11.31
N GLU A 233 -11.26 14.51 11.47
CA GLU A 233 -11.02 13.12 11.11
C GLU A 233 -11.84 12.14 11.96
N VAL A 234 -12.11 12.45 13.23
CA VAL A 234 -12.96 11.64 14.11
C VAL A 234 -14.39 11.56 13.58
N ARG A 235 -14.91 12.64 12.97
CA ARG A 235 -16.25 12.64 12.36
C ARG A 235 -16.38 11.58 11.26
N LEU A 236 -15.29 11.32 10.53
CA LEU A 236 -15.26 10.31 9.49
C LEU A 236 -15.53 8.91 10.02
N LEU A 237 -15.38 8.62 11.32
CA LEU A 237 -15.69 7.30 11.90
C LEU A 237 -17.19 6.99 11.88
N TYR A 238 -18.05 7.98 12.10
CA TYR A 238 -19.48 7.78 12.32
C TYR A 238 -20.39 8.51 11.32
N GLU A 239 -19.89 9.48 10.57
CA GLU A 239 -20.61 10.13 9.47
C GLU A 239 -20.39 9.39 8.13
N PRO A 240 -21.29 9.56 7.14
CA PRO A 240 -21.03 9.10 5.78
C PRO A 240 -19.71 9.66 5.25
N LEU A 241 -18.91 8.82 4.59
CA LEU A 241 -17.64 9.28 4.02
C LEU A 241 -17.93 10.29 2.89
N PRO A 242 -17.35 11.51 2.92
CA PRO A 242 -17.53 12.50 1.86
C PRO A 242 -17.01 11.94 0.54
N GLN A 243 -17.50 12.38 -0.61
CA GLN A 243 -17.08 11.84 -1.91
C GLN A 243 -15.57 12.06 -2.16
N ASP A 244 -15.07 13.26 -1.89
CA ASP A 244 -13.64 13.57 -1.83
C ASP A 244 -13.16 13.44 -0.38
N LEU A 245 -12.36 12.41 -0.12
CA LEU A 245 -11.76 12.20 1.19
C LEU A 245 -10.65 13.23 1.43
N PRO A 246 -10.57 13.87 2.62
CA PRO A 246 -9.40 14.66 2.97
C PRO A 246 -8.16 13.76 3.04
N THR A 247 -6.97 14.36 3.20
CA THR A 247 -5.79 13.55 3.51
C THR A 247 -5.94 13.10 4.96
N VAL A 248 -6.15 11.80 5.16
CA VAL A 248 -6.40 11.24 6.50
C VAL A 248 -5.51 10.05 6.78
N LYS A 249 -5.31 9.78 8.06
CA LYS A 249 -4.73 8.51 8.51
C LYS A 249 -5.78 7.40 8.38
N LYS A 250 -5.76 6.68 7.25
CA LYS A 250 -6.80 5.69 6.92
C LYS A 250 -6.76 4.44 7.81
N THR A 251 -5.66 4.16 8.50
CA THR A 251 -5.48 2.93 9.30
C THR A 251 -6.64 2.68 10.25
N LEU A 252 -6.95 3.64 11.13
CA LEU A 252 -8.03 3.47 12.11
C LEU A 252 -9.41 3.42 11.45
N LEU A 253 -9.66 4.24 10.41
CA LEU A 253 -10.92 4.24 9.69
C LEU A 253 -11.19 2.89 9.01
N THR A 254 -10.18 2.32 8.38
CA THR A 254 -10.22 0.99 7.76
C THR A 254 -10.45 -0.10 8.80
N GLU A 255 -9.71 -0.06 9.91
CA GLU A 255 -9.84 -1.02 10.99
C GLU A 255 -11.23 -0.99 11.63
N MET A 256 -11.80 0.20 11.86
CA MET A 256 -13.14 0.34 12.42
C MET A 256 -14.22 -0.10 11.43
N ALA A 257 -14.09 0.22 10.14
CA ALA A 257 -15.01 -0.26 9.12
C ALA A 257 -15.01 -1.80 9.03
N ALA A 258 -13.83 -2.42 9.09
CA ALA A 258 -13.68 -3.88 9.15
C ALA A 258 -14.28 -4.46 10.44
N PHE A 259 -13.98 -3.84 11.59
CA PHE A 259 -14.48 -4.25 12.89
C PHE A 259 -16.01 -4.28 12.87
N GLU A 260 -16.65 -3.21 12.40
CA GLU A 260 -18.11 -3.07 12.28
C GLU A 260 -18.72 -3.88 11.14
N GLY A 261 -17.93 -4.58 10.32
CA GLY A 261 -18.43 -5.34 9.17
C GLY A 261 -19.13 -4.47 8.14
N ASN A 262 -18.78 -3.18 8.05
CA ASN A 262 -19.37 -2.24 7.11
C ASN A 262 -18.70 -2.39 5.74
N ILE A 263 -19.37 -3.10 4.82
CA ILE A 263 -18.84 -3.46 3.50
C ILE A 263 -18.49 -2.20 2.68
N ASP A 264 -19.41 -1.24 2.60
CA ASP A 264 -19.25 -0.05 1.76
C ASP A 264 -18.08 0.83 2.25
N ARG A 265 -17.97 1.03 3.56
CA ARG A 265 -16.86 1.78 4.14
C ARG A 265 -15.53 1.04 4.00
N TYR A 266 -15.52 -0.27 4.28
CA TYR A 266 -14.29 -1.06 4.25
C TYR A 266 -13.75 -1.18 2.82
N SER A 267 -14.61 -1.50 1.85
CA SER A 267 -14.22 -1.58 0.44
C SER A 267 -13.67 -0.25 -0.10
N ARG A 268 -14.25 0.88 0.35
CA ARG A 268 -13.79 2.22 -0.03
C ARG A 268 -12.46 2.63 0.61
N LEU A 269 -12.25 2.27 1.88
CA LEU A 269 -11.07 2.69 2.65
C LEU A 269 -9.86 1.76 2.49
N ALA A 270 -10.08 0.48 2.16
CA ALA A 270 -9.00 -0.49 1.97
C ALA A 270 -8.84 -0.84 0.47
N PRO A 271 -7.83 -0.30 -0.22
CA PRO A 271 -7.53 -0.70 -1.60
C PRO A 271 -7.30 -2.21 -1.73
N PRO A 272 -7.83 -2.89 -2.75
CA PRO A 272 -7.68 -4.35 -2.91
C PRO A 272 -6.22 -4.83 -3.03
N ALA A 273 -5.34 -4.01 -3.59
CA ALA A 273 -3.94 -4.35 -3.77
C ALA A 273 -3.08 -4.11 -2.51
N ARG A 274 -3.60 -3.41 -1.48
CA ARG A 274 -2.82 -3.07 -0.28
C ARG A 274 -2.75 -4.27 0.68
N PRO A 275 -1.56 -4.66 1.16
CA PRO A 275 -1.42 -5.69 2.17
C PRO A 275 -2.20 -5.39 3.45
N MET A 276 -2.79 -6.45 4.02
CA MET A 276 -3.55 -6.35 5.26
C MET A 276 -2.61 -6.42 6.47
N ASN A 277 -2.70 -5.41 7.34
CA ASN A 277 -1.91 -5.41 8.58
C ASN A 277 -2.55 -6.36 9.63
N ARG A 278 -1.81 -6.68 10.69
CA ARG A 278 -2.28 -7.61 11.74
C ARG A 278 -3.52 -7.14 12.49
N MET A 279 -3.65 -5.83 12.75
CA MET A 279 -4.81 -5.28 13.44
C MET A 279 -6.04 -5.28 12.52
N GLU A 280 -5.88 -4.84 11.27
CA GLU A 280 -6.90 -4.93 10.24
C GLU A 280 -7.44 -6.35 10.10
N LEU A 281 -6.56 -7.36 10.04
CA LEU A 281 -6.97 -8.77 10.01
C LEU A 281 -7.83 -9.17 11.23
N ARG A 282 -7.44 -8.76 12.43
CA ARG A 282 -8.23 -9.04 13.64
C ARG A 282 -9.60 -8.37 13.58
N CYS A 283 -9.66 -7.13 13.07
CA CYS A 283 -10.91 -6.41 12.87
C CYS A 283 -11.78 -7.09 11.81
N VAL A 284 -11.20 -7.57 10.69
CA VAL A 284 -11.91 -8.35 9.66
C VAL A 284 -12.49 -9.63 10.24
N ILE A 285 -11.71 -10.42 10.98
CA ILE A 285 -12.16 -11.66 11.61
C ILE A 285 -13.30 -11.38 12.59
N ARG A 286 -13.17 -10.35 13.42
CA ARG A 286 -14.25 -9.90 14.30
C ARG A 286 -15.49 -9.53 13.48
N GLY A 287 -15.33 -8.72 12.45
CA GLY A 287 -16.42 -8.28 11.59
C GLY A 287 -17.19 -9.48 11.03
N ILE A 288 -16.47 -10.50 10.55
CA ILE A 288 -17.05 -11.76 10.04
C ILE A 288 -17.83 -12.49 11.13
N TYR A 289 -17.27 -12.63 12.34
CA TYR A 289 -17.97 -13.29 13.45
C TYR A 289 -19.24 -12.55 13.89
N HIS A 290 -19.29 -11.23 13.76
CA HIS A 290 -20.42 -10.43 14.23
C HIS A 290 -21.47 -10.14 13.15
N HIS A 291 -21.09 -10.11 11.86
CA HIS A 291 -21.93 -9.59 10.78
C HIS A 291 -22.06 -10.57 9.62
N THR A 292 -23.26 -11.13 9.43
CA THR A 292 -23.51 -12.20 8.43
C THR A 292 -23.28 -11.74 6.99
N MET A 293 -23.67 -10.52 6.64
CA MET A 293 -23.48 -10.02 5.26
C MET A 293 -21.99 -9.78 4.97
N TYR A 294 -21.24 -9.28 5.95
CA TYR A 294 -19.78 -9.12 5.82
C TYR A 294 -19.06 -10.47 5.66
N ALA A 295 -19.51 -11.51 6.38
CA ALA A 295 -19.03 -12.88 6.20
C ALA A 295 -19.32 -13.42 4.79
N ARG A 296 -20.52 -13.15 4.25
CA ARG A 296 -20.88 -13.52 2.87
C ARG A 296 -20.04 -12.77 1.84
N TRP A 297 -19.83 -11.47 2.03
CA TRP A 297 -19.00 -10.65 1.15
C TRP A 297 -17.56 -11.17 1.09
N TRP A 298 -16.94 -11.48 2.24
CA TRP A 298 -15.62 -12.10 2.25
C TRP A 298 -15.60 -13.50 1.64
N ALA A 299 -16.65 -14.29 1.78
CA ALA A 299 -16.75 -15.58 1.09
C ALA A 299 -16.76 -15.41 -0.43
N ASP A 300 -17.47 -14.40 -0.93
CA ASP A 300 -17.54 -14.04 -2.33
C ASP A 300 -16.18 -13.55 -2.88
N GLU A 301 -15.50 -12.64 -2.15
CA GLU A 301 -14.16 -12.16 -2.50
C GLU A 301 -13.16 -13.32 -2.69
N ILE A 302 -13.27 -14.36 -1.86
CA ILE A 302 -12.43 -15.56 -1.90
C ILE A 302 -12.85 -16.50 -3.04
N GLN A 303 -14.15 -16.75 -3.19
CA GLN A 303 -14.69 -17.61 -4.24
C GLN A 303 -14.30 -17.11 -5.64
N HIS A 304 -14.37 -15.80 -5.85
CA HIS A 304 -14.01 -15.16 -7.11
C HIS A 304 -12.51 -14.88 -7.25
N ASN A 305 -11.69 -15.26 -6.26
CA ASN A 305 -10.25 -15.03 -6.23
C ASN A 305 -9.89 -13.57 -6.60
N THR A 306 -10.61 -12.62 -6.02
CA THR A 306 -10.44 -11.18 -6.26
C THR A 306 -9.01 -10.73 -5.91
N LEU A 307 -8.60 -9.56 -6.41
CA LEU A 307 -7.29 -8.98 -6.08
C LEU A 307 -7.09 -8.86 -4.56
N ARG A 308 -8.13 -8.49 -3.81
CA ARG A 308 -8.09 -8.44 -2.34
C ARG A 308 -7.77 -9.81 -1.74
N ALA A 309 -8.47 -10.86 -2.15
CA ALA A 309 -8.22 -12.21 -1.66
C ALA A 309 -6.80 -12.70 -1.99
N GLN A 310 -6.30 -12.39 -3.19
CA GLN A 310 -4.92 -12.71 -3.60
C GLN A 310 -3.88 -11.96 -2.76
N THR A 311 -4.09 -10.66 -2.52
CA THR A 311 -3.21 -9.84 -1.68
C THR A 311 -3.15 -10.35 -0.24
N VAL A 312 -4.30 -10.71 0.33
CA VAL A 312 -4.39 -11.31 1.67
C VAL A 312 -3.68 -12.67 1.71
N ALA A 313 -3.78 -13.48 0.66
CA ALA A 313 -3.07 -14.77 0.57
C ALA A 313 -1.55 -14.61 0.58
N LYS A 314 -1.04 -13.50 0.00
CA LYS A 314 0.38 -13.17 -0.05
C LYS A 314 0.90 -12.49 1.23
N SER A 315 -0.01 -12.00 2.08
CA SER A 315 0.33 -11.30 3.33
C SER A 315 0.85 -12.29 4.38
N ASP A 316 1.85 -11.85 5.16
CA ASP A 316 2.61 -12.50 6.26
C ASP A 316 2.45 -14.02 6.52
N ARG A 317 3.60 -14.70 6.65
CA ARG A 317 3.73 -16.17 6.81
C ARG A 317 4.07 -16.63 8.23
N VAL A 318 4.22 -15.72 9.20
CA VAL A 318 4.83 -16.05 10.50
C VAL A 318 3.88 -16.80 11.46
N HIS A 319 2.55 -16.69 11.33
CA HIS A 319 1.59 -17.29 12.28
C HIS A 319 0.36 -17.99 11.65
N GLY A 320 0.51 -18.57 10.45
CA GLY A 320 -0.58 -19.10 9.62
C GLY A 320 -1.05 -18.05 8.61
N THR A 321 -1.63 -18.47 7.47
CA THR A 321 -1.94 -17.50 6.42
C THR A 321 -3.16 -16.65 6.82
N PRO A 322 -3.12 -15.31 6.67
CA PRO A 322 -4.28 -14.43 6.90
C PRO A 322 -5.55 -14.92 6.22
N LEU A 323 -5.41 -15.46 5.00
CA LEU A 323 -6.52 -16.02 4.23
C LEU A 323 -7.14 -17.25 4.90
N GLU A 324 -6.35 -18.16 5.48
CA GLU A 324 -6.87 -19.31 6.24
C GLU A 324 -7.69 -18.85 7.45
N MET A 325 -7.24 -17.81 8.15
CA MET A 325 -7.98 -17.27 9.30
C MET A 325 -9.35 -16.74 8.90
N ILE A 326 -9.44 -16.04 7.77
CA ILE A 326 -10.71 -15.58 7.19
C ILE A 326 -11.56 -16.78 6.76
N LYS A 327 -10.98 -17.77 6.07
CA LYS A 327 -11.66 -19.01 5.65
C LYS A 327 -12.20 -19.81 6.82
N MET A 328 -11.58 -19.75 8.00
CA MET A 328 -12.10 -20.36 9.23
C MET A 328 -13.24 -19.55 9.85
N ALA A 329 -13.16 -18.21 9.82
CA ALA A 329 -14.15 -17.34 10.45
C ALA A 329 -15.52 -17.39 9.75
N ILE A 330 -15.54 -17.50 8.42
CA ILE A 330 -16.76 -17.56 7.60
C ILE A 330 -17.69 -18.71 7.99
N PRO A 331 -17.26 -19.99 7.98
CA PRO A 331 -18.12 -21.10 8.35
C PRO A 331 -18.47 -21.09 9.85
N ALA A 332 -17.58 -20.59 10.71
CA ALA A 332 -17.91 -20.34 12.10
C ALA A 332 -19.12 -19.41 12.24
N ARG A 333 -19.16 -18.28 11.51
CA ARG A 333 -20.31 -17.39 11.50
C ARG A 333 -21.59 -18.12 11.06
N ARG A 334 -21.51 -18.96 10.03
CA ARG A 334 -22.65 -19.74 9.54
C ARG A 334 -23.19 -20.73 10.57
N ILE A 335 -22.29 -21.41 11.30
CA ILE A 335 -22.67 -22.27 12.43
C ILE A 335 -23.39 -21.44 13.50
N MET A 336 -22.82 -20.31 13.91
CA MET A 336 -23.40 -19.42 14.95
C MET A 336 -24.82 -18.93 14.62
N VAL A 337 -25.17 -18.81 13.33
CA VAL A 337 -26.52 -18.41 12.87
C VAL A 337 -27.39 -19.59 12.43
N ASN A 338 -27.03 -20.81 12.82
CA ASN A 338 -27.77 -22.05 12.52
C ASN A 338 -27.95 -22.36 11.02
N ASP A 339 -27.00 -21.92 10.18
CA ASP A 339 -26.92 -22.21 8.74
C ASP A 339 -25.71 -23.10 8.33
N PRO A 340 -25.50 -24.28 8.93
CA PRO A 340 -24.34 -25.13 8.62
C PRO A 340 -24.57 -26.10 7.45
N ARG A 341 -25.62 -25.90 6.62
CA ARG A 341 -26.08 -26.91 5.63
C ARG A 341 -24.97 -27.49 4.76
N GLU A 342 -24.09 -26.61 4.27
CA GLU A 342 -22.94 -26.99 3.41
C GLU A 342 -21.97 -27.98 4.08
N PHE A 343 -21.87 -27.96 5.41
CA PHE A 343 -20.97 -28.84 6.17
C PHE A 343 -21.66 -30.07 6.74
N LEU A 344 -22.99 -30.03 6.91
CA LEU A 344 -23.78 -31.15 7.42
C LEU A 344 -24.06 -32.19 6.32
N ASP A 345 -24.39 -31.72 5.11
CA ASP A 345 -24.83 -32.61 4.03
C ASP A 345 -23.65 -33.28 3.32
N ALA A 346 -22.56 -32.55 3.08
CA ALA A 346 -21.37 -33.02 2.36
C ALA A 346 -20.20 -33.42 3.26
N GLY A 347 -20.32 -33.21 4.58
CA GLY A 347 -19.21 -33.28 5.52
C GLY A 347 -18.25 -32.09 5.37
N TRP A 348 -17.23 -32.04 6.23
CA TRP A 348 -16.24 -30.96 6.16
C TRP A 348 -15.24 -31.20 5.00
N PRO A 349 -15.01 -30.23 4.09
CA PRO A 349 -14.08 -30.42 2.99
C PRO A 349 -12.66 -30.70 3.50
N PRO A 350 -11.96 -31.76 3.04
CA PRO A 350 -10.64 -32.14 3.58
C PRO A 350 -9.56 -31.06 3.44
N SER A 351 -9.68 -30.18 2.44
CA SER A 351 -8.76 -29.08 2.17
C SER A 351 -9.17 -27.75 2.80
N ALA A 352 -10.32 -27.68 3.49
CA ALA A 352 -10.81 -26.45 4.10
C ALA A 352 -10.43 -26.39 5.60
N PRO A 353 -9.93 -25.25 6.10
CA PRO A 353 -9.55 -25.14 7.51
C PRO A 353 -10.79 -25.09 8.42
N GLN A 354 -10.79 -25.86 9.51
CA GLN A 354 -11.93 -25.91 10.46
C GLN A 354 -11.95 -24.71 11.41
N PRO A 355 -13.14 -24.19 11.78
CA PRO A 355 -13.26 -23.08 12.70
C PRO A 355 -12.83 -23.46 14.12
N TYR A 356 -12.09 -22.57 14.78
CA TYR A 356 -11.73 -22.71 16.20
C TYR A 356 -12.84 -22.25 17.15
N LEU A 357 -13.57 -21.19 16.81
CA LEU A 357 -14.62 -20.58 17.63
C LEU A 357 -15.94 -20.62 16.88
N ILE A 358 -16.96 -21.26 17.44
CA ILE A 358 -18.28 -21.46 16.77
C ILE A 358 -19.49 -21.01 17.60
N TRP A 359 -19.28 -20.38 18.76
CA TRP A 359 -20.35 -20.11 19.72
C TRP A 359 -20.41 -18.66 20.24
N TRP A 360 -19.52 -17.79 19.77
CA TRP A 360 -19.48 -16.38 20.12
C TRP A 360 -19.32 -15.53 18.86
N PRO A 361 -20.11 -14.46 18.65
CA PRO A 361 -20.99 -13.80 19.63
C PRO A 361 -22.37 -14.43 19.82
N LEU A 362 -22.74 -15.39 18.98
CA LEU A 362 -24.03 -16.06 19.04
C LEU A 362 -23.83 -17.55 19.31
N ARG A 363 -24.55 -18.06 20.31
CA ARG A 363 -24.52 -19.48 20.64
C ARG A 363 -25.47 -20.23 19.70
N PRO A 364 -24.96 -21.17 18.88
CA PRO A 364 -25.80 -21.99 18.01
C PRO A 364 -26.76 -22.88 18.82
N GLU A 365 -27.89 -23.23 18.22
CA GLU A 365 -28.93 -24.03 18.85
C GLU A 365 -28.51 -25.51 18.97
N GLY A 366 -28.81 -26.11 20.12
CA GLY A 366 -28.22 -27.35 20.66
C GLY A 366 -28.38 -28.66 19.88
N ALA A 367 -28.86 -28.64 18.63
CA ALA A 367 -29.01 -29.84 17.79
C ALA A 367 -28.27 -29.77 16.44
N ARG A 368 -27.76 -28.61 16.02
CA ARG A 368 -27.09 -28.45 14.69
C ARG A 368 -25.57 -28.33 14.77
N CYS A 369 -25.02 -28.32 15.97
CA CYS A 369 -23.59 -28.44 16.19
C CYS A 369 -23.20 -29.91 16.07
N LEU A 370 -22.74 -30.35 14.89
CA LEU A 370 -21.56 -31.22 14.69
C LEU A 370 -21.54 -31.87 13.30
N PRO A 371 -20.32 -31.99 12.72
CA PRO A 371 -19.72 -33.33 12.66
C PRO A 371 -18.58 -33.51 13.68
N CYS A 372 -18.78 -34.48 14.58
CA CYS A 372 -17.84 -35.26 15.39
C CYS A 372 -16.62 -34.70 16.17
N SER A 373 -16.12 -33.46 16.02
CA SER A 373 -14.85 -33.07 16.67
C SER A 373 -14.96 -32.40 18.07
N LEU A 374 -16.13 -31.94 18.51
CA LEU A 374 -16.29 -31.20 19.79
C LEU A 374 -16.82 -32.03 20.98
N ARG A 375 -16.64 -33.36 21.00
CA ARG A 375 -16.93 -34.16 22.21
C ARG A 375 -16.04 -33.85 23.43
N LYS A 376 -15.03 -32.97 23.31
CA LYS A 376 -14.08 -32.65 24.39
C LYS A 376 -14.31 -31.32 25.13
N CYS A 377 -15.33 -30.54 24.78
CA CYS A 377 -15.66 -29.30 25.52
C CYS A 377 -17.01 -29.45 26.25
N ARG A 378 -17.05 -30.38 27.22
CA ARG A 378 -17.96 -30.29 28.37
C ARG A 378 -17.08 -30.06 29.59
N VAL A 379 -17.09 -28.84 30.11
CA VAL A 379 -16.79 -28.53 31.51
C VAL A 379 -18.02 -27.85 32.07
#